data_AF-A0A3P6UE14-F1
#
_entry.id   AF-A0A3P6UE14-F1
#
_cell.length_a   1.000
_cell.length_b   1.000
_cell.length_c   1.000
_cell.angle_alpha   90.00
_cell.angle_beta   90.00
_cell.angle_gamma   90.00
#
_symmetry.space_group_name_H-M   'P 1'
#
loop_
_entity.id
_entity.type
_entity.pdbx_description
1 polymer ?
#
loop_
_entity_poly.entity_id
_entity_poly.type
_entity_poly.pdbx_seq_one_letter_code
_entity_poly.pdbx_strand_id
1 'polypeptide(L)'
;MEEDFFITEYMSCGRDELKCTIKELYSDFIVDEITPDGTVLSSSLPCTKVENKEMKNSWKVVNDISAPEALTQELVTKIDALLSNEDGVVEIPIESMDKQRRALIHNWIRSRYNGLLDSQTVTGAIRVLVPDKRARKRRTWPSDRPDYIHFTLCKENKDTHYALSVISKFLGIKNSSFGICGTKDRRALTTQRVSLYRCEIERLKELNTKLRGIRLTDFTSSSEPCKLGDLWGNRFKIILRNVHPFSESDLISRIDDFKSNGFINYFGTQRFGSCAFNTAEIGVAILKKSWEVALKAILKPRSGHGNIREALDEWNKSGDASIALKKLTSSQAYTTIEGQLLSSLSKNRRDYRGALLKLARNTRSFYVHAYQSLLWNKVVTRRVKNKGFRAISGDLNLQGEAIKDFENEEIALPLISGSVKFPNNEVRDWYAEIMAEDGITVEMFEALEKEWAVSGVMRPLIIKPQNVKYKILTYPEARTKLQTDFEGDVDLESIGTGDFHAVALEFSLPSGSYATIALREITRCDMSKLAQISMARCEKDFTESI
;
A
#
# COMPACT_ATOMS: atom_id res chain seq x y z
N MET A 1 21.49 8.45 11.33
CA MET A 1 21.11 7.39 10.36
C MET A 1 20.97 7.97 8.96
N GLU A 2 20.44 9.19 8.83
CA GLU A 2 20.34 9.86 7.54
C GLU A 2 21.70 10.03 6.82
N GLU A 3 22.77 10.32 7.56
CA GLU A 3 24.13 10.37 7.03
C GLU A 3 24.59 9.05 6.38
N ASP A 4 24.28 7.90 7.00
CA ASP A 4 24.60 6.56 6.47
C ASP A 4 23.97 6.30 5.10
N PHE A 5 22.89 7.02 4.77
CA PHE A 5 22.17 6.93 3.52
C PHE A 5 22.30 8.18 2.65
N PHE A 6 23.29 9.04 2.94
CA PHE A 6 23.61 10.24 2.18
C PHE A 6 22.42 11.18 2.06
N ILE A 7 21.73 11.41 3.17
CA ILE A 7 20.64 12.38 3.29
C ILE A 7 21.18 13.53 4.14
N THR A 8 22.08 14.34 3.59
CA THR A 8 22.83 15.35 4.35
C THR A 8 22.42 16.78 4.02
N GLU A 9 22.17 17.08 2.75
CA GLU A 9 21.91 18.46 2.32
C GLU A 9 20.48 18.93 2.58
N TYR A 10 20.30 20.24 2.65
CA TYR A 10 19.03 20.96 2.80
C TYR A 10 18.91 22.02 1.72
N MET A 11 17.69 22.38 1.32
CA MET A 11 17.46 23.50 0.40
C MET A 11 17.77 24.83 1.10
N SER A 12 17.31 24.98 2.34
CA SER A 12 17.55 26.16 3.17
C SER A 12 18.93 26.09 3.84
N CYS A 13 19.59 27.23 4.05
CA CYS A 13 20.87 27.33 4.79
C CYS A 13 20.68 28.00 6.16
N GLY A 14 21.61 27.76 7.10
CA GLY A 14 21.74 28.58 8.33
C GLY A 14 20.58 28.58 9.34
N ARG A 15 19.71 27.57 9.37
CA ARG A 15 18.68 27.40 10.40
C ARG A 15 19.06 26.31 11.38
N ASP A 16 18.72 26.50 12.64
CA ASP A 16 18.87 25.49 13.69
C ASP A 16 17.80 24.39 13.59
N GLU A 17 18.03 23.30 14.33
CA GLU A 17 17.04 22.24 14.50
C GLU A 17 15.81 22.74 15.27
N LEU A 18 14.65 22.38 14.75
CA LEU A 18 13.36 22.57 15.39
C LEU A 18 12.89 21.20 15.88
N LYS A 19 13.21 20.89 17.13
CA LYS A 19 12.85 19.59 17.73
C LYS A 19 11.34 19.47 17.78
N CYS A 20 10.84 18.31 17.40
CA CYS A 20 9.42 18.00 17.44
C CYS A 20 9.21 16.49 17.49
N THR A 21 8.06 16.08 18.01
CA THR A 21 7.63 14.70 18.08
C THR A 21 6.61 14.44 16.97
N ILE A 22 6.86 13.40 16.15
CA ILE A 22 5.94 12.98 15.10
C ILE A 22 5.35 11.61 15.40
N LYS A 23 4.13 11.37 14.93
CA LYS A 23 3.42 10.09 15.11
C LYS A 23 3.30 9.67 16.58
N GLU A 24 3.25 10.60 17.54
CA GLU A 24 3.01 10.29 18.95
C GLU A 24 1.72 9.48 19.07
N LEU A 25 0.64 10.03 18.51
CA LEU A 25 -0.56 9.31 18.14
C LEU A 25 -0.51 8.95 16.65
N TYR A 26 -1.13 7.83 16.27
CA TYR A 26 -1.25 7.49 14.85
C TYR A 26 -2.19 8.46 14.11
N SER A 27 -3.08 9.17 14.83
CA SER A 27 -3.99 10.21 14.32
C SER A 27 -3.28 11.51 13.94
N ASP A 28 -2.05 11.71 14.43
CA ASP A 28 -1.19 12.83 14.05
C ASP A 28 -0.65 12.71 12.62
N PHE A 29 -0.92 11.60 11.93
CA PHE A 29 -0.40 11.33 10.60
C PHE A 29 -1.49 10.74 9.73
N ILE A 30 -2.13 11.59 8.94
CA ILE A 30 -3.17 11.20 7.99
C ILE A 30 -2.62 11.28 6.56
N VAL A 31 -2.91 10.24 5.77
CA VAL A 31 -2.48 10.12 4.37
C VAL A 31 -3.66 9.80 3.48
N ASP A 32 -4.07 10.76 2.67
CA ASP A 32 -5.16 10.62 1.72
C ASP A 32 -4.58 10.49 0.29
N GLU A 33 -4.85 9.37 -0.39
CA GLU A 33 -4.39 9.16 -1.76
C GLU A 33 -5.03 10.16 -2.73
N ILE A 34 -4.26 10.60 -3.73
CA ILE A 34 -4.71 11.49 -4.79
C ILE A 34 -4.70 10.70 -6.09
N THR A 35 -5.88 10.55 -6.69
CA THR A 35 -6.06 9.86 -7.96
C THR A 35 -5.46 10.66 -9.12
N PRO A 36 -5.24 10.04 -10.30
CA PRO A 36 -4.59 10.72 -11.43
C PRO A 36 -5.31 11.98 -11.93
N ASP A 37 -6.62 12.06 -11.76
CA ASP A 37 -7.47 13.23 -12.07
C ASP A 37 -7.40 14.34 -11.00
N GLY A 38 -6.61 14.16 -9.93
CA GLY A 38 -6.42 15.13 -8.86
C GLY A 38 -7.42 15.01 -7.70
N THR A 39 -8.36 14.06 -7.75
CA THR A 39 -9.32 13.84 -6.67
C THR A 39 -8.62 13.31 -5.43
N VAL A 40 -8.79 14.00 -4.29
CA VAL A 40 -8.28 13.56 -2.99
C VAL A 40 -9.28 12.59 -2.37
N LEU A 41 -8.87 11.32 -2.19
CA LEU A 41 -9.69 10.32 -1.53
C LEU A 41 -9.71 10.60 -0.03
N SER A 42 -10.83 11.11 0.47
CA SER A 42 -11.00 11.42 1.89
C SER A 42 -12.04 10.50 2.52
N SER A 43 -11.78 10.08 3.76
CA SER A 43 -12.86 9.62 4.64
C SER A 43 -13.60 10.86 5.17
N SER A 44 -14.92 10.94 5.01
CA SER A 44 -15.72 11.86 5.83
C SER A 44 -15.59 11.43 7.28
N LEU A 45 -14.74 12.12 8.06
CA LEU A 45 -14.56 11.91 9.50
C LEU A 45 -15.46 12.90 10.29
N PRO A 46 -16.13 12.48 11.37
CA PRO A 46 -16.34 11.09 11.78
C PRO A 46 -17.12 10.35 10.71
N CYS A 47 -16.76 9.09 10.44
CA CYS A 47 -17.66 8.30 9.61
C CYS A 47 -18.87 7.95 10.47
N THR A 48 -20.02 8.49 10.11
CA THR A 48 -21.29 8.08 10.68
C THR A 48 -21.40 6.55 10.64
N LYS A 49 -21.81 5.95 11.75
CA LYS A 49 -22.28 4.56 11.75
C LYS A 49 -23.36 4.50 10.68
N VAL A 50 -23.19 3.63 9.69
CA VAL A 50 -24.23 3.40 8.68
C VAL A 50 -25.51 3.12 9.46
N GLU A 51 -26.52 3.98 9.32
CA GLU A 51 -27.80 3.78 9.97
C GLU A 51 -28.34 2.41 9.54
N ASN A 52 -28.56 1.56 10.54
CA ASN A 52 -29.27 0.30 10.36
C ASN A 52 -30.71 0.63 9.95
N LYS A 53 -30.96 0.80 8.66
CA LYS A 53 -32.23 0.27 8.15
C LYS A 53 -32.06 -1.24 8.16
N GLU A 54 -32.82 -1.89 9.03
CA GLU A 54 -33.16 -3.30 8.87
C GLU A 54 -33.70 -3.48 7.43
N MET A 55 -32.80 -3.82 6.51
CA MET A 55 -33.21 -4.33 5.21
C MET A 55 -33.73 -5.73 5.48
N LYS A 56 -35.05 -5.81 5.67
CA LYS A 56 -35.80 -7.03 5.37
C LYS A 56 -35.27 -7.55 4.04
N ASN A 57 -34.84 -8.80 4.01
CA ASN A 57 -34.51 -9.52 2.77
C ASN A 57 -35.71 -9.43 1.82
N SER A 58 -35.76 -8.41 0.97
CA SER A 58 -36.79 -8.24 -0.04
C SER A 58 -36.32 -8.84 -1.35
N TRP A 59 -36.13 -10.15 -1.37
CA TRP A 59 -35.92 -10.88 -2.61
C TRP A 59 -36.78 -12.15 -2.60
N LYS A 60 -38.10 -11.95 -2.70
CA LYS A 60 -39.01 -12.87 -3.39
C LYS A 60 -39.47 -12.25 -4.72
N VAL A 61 -38.54 -11.65 -5.46
CA VAL A 61 -38.89 -11.06 -6.77
C VAL A 61 -38.77 -12.17 -7.81
N VAL A 62 -39.92 -12.74 -8.18
CA VAL A 62 -40.05 -13.52 -9.40
C VAL A 62 -39.98 -12.53 -10.56
N ASN A 63 -39.03 -12.71 -11.48
CA ASN A 63 -38.97 -11.86 -12.68
C ASN A 63 -40.18 -12.18 -13.57
N ASP A 64 -40.85 -11.16 -14.12
CA ASP A 64 -42.02 -11.35 -14.97
C ASP A 64 -41.62 -11.76 -16.40
N ILE A 65 -41.02 -12.95 -16.51
CA ILE A 65 -40.53 -13.54 -17.76
C ILE A 65 -41.59 -14.53 -18.24
N SER A 66 -42.11 -14.32 -19.46
CA SER A 66 -43.08 -15.22 -20.07
C SER A 66 -42.60 -16.66 -20.08
N ALA A 67 -43.47 -17.59 -19.67
CA ALA A 67 -43.17 -19.00 -19.60
C ALA A 67 -43.04 -19.61 -21.02
N PRO A 68 -42.08 -20.53 -21.25
CA PRO A 68 -42.06 -21.35 -22.45
C PRO A 68 -43.40 -22.05 -22.66
N GLU A 69 -43.85 -22.17 -23.91
CA GLU A 69 -45.13 -22.75 -24.34
C GLU A 69 -45.37 -24.18 -23.81
N ALA A 70 -44.30 -24.88 -23.42
CA ALA A 70 -44.33 -26.22 -22.84
C ALA A 70 -44.64 -26.27 -21.32
N LEU A 71 -44.77 -25.13 -20.64
CA LEU A 71 -45.13 -25.05 -19.23
C LEU A 71 -46.57 -24.58 -19.06
N THR A 72 -47.42 -25.41 -18.47
CA THR A 72 -48.77 -25.00 -18.12
C THR A 72 -48.75 -24.00 -16.97
N GLN A 73 -49.76 -23.12 -16.92
CA GLN A 73 -49.90 -22.13 -15.84
C GLN A 73 -49.96 -22.79 -14.45
N GLU A 74 -50.48 -24.02 -14.35
CA GLU A 74 -50.50 -24.81 -13.13
C GLU A 74 -49.10 -25.27 -12.67
N LEU A 75 -48.20 -25.60 -13.60
CA LEU A 75 -46.82 -25.94 -13.28
C LEU A 75 -46.06 -24.69 -12.83
N VAL A 76 -46.29 -23.54 -13.46
CA VAL A 76 -45.66 -22.27 -13.08
C VAL A 76 -46.06 -21.88 -11.64
N THR A 77 -47.33 -21.99 -11.27
CA THR A 77 -47.77 -21.70 -9.89
C THR A 77 -47.21 -22.68 -8.87
N LYS A 78 -47.07 -23.96 -9.22
CA LYS A 78 -46.39 -24.95 -8.36
C LYS A 78 -44.91 -24.63 -8.17
N ILE A 79 -44.21 -24.17 -9.21
CA ILE A 79 -42.80 -23.75 -9.13
C ILE A 79 -42.67 -22.47 -8.31
N ASP A 80 -43.57 -21.50 -8.48
CA ASP A 80 -43.60 -20.27 -7.67
C ASP A 80 -43.79 -20.58 -6.17
N ALA A 81 -44.62 -21.58 -5.84
CA ALA A 81 -44.85 -22.02 -4.47
C ALA A 81 -43.60 -22.62 -3.80
N LEU A 82 -42.62 -23.13 -4.57
CA LEU A 82 -41.35 -23.63 -4.02
C LEU A 82 -40.53 -22.55 -3.32
N LEU A 83 -40.71 -21.27 -3.67
CA LEU A 83 -40.03 -20.16 -2.99
C LEU A 83 -40.50 -19.94 -1.54
N SER A 84 -41.62 -20.55 -1.16
CA SER A 84 -42.17 -20.46 0.20
C SER A 84 -42.08 -21.78 0.97
N ASN A 85 -41.63 -22.86 0.34
CA ASN A 85 -41.57 -24.20 0.94
C ASN A 85 -40.16 -24.80 0.75
N GLU A 86 -39.36 -24.87 1.83
CA GLU A 86 -37.93 -25.22 1.74
C GLU A 86 -37.65 -26.67 1.30
N ASP A 87 -38.64 -27.59 1.40
CA ASP A 87 -38.48 -29.03 1.09
C ASP A 87 -39.27 -29.52 -0.14
N GLY A 88 -39.73 -28.61 -1.00
CA GLY A 88 -40.55 -28.95 -2.16
C GLY A 88 -39.76 -29.36 -3.41
N VAL A 89 -40.32 -30.28 -4.20
CA VAL A 89 -39.84 -30.68 -5.53
C VAL A 89 -41.00 -30.64 -6.53
N VAL A 90 -40.78 -30.08 -7.73
CA VAL A 90 -41.73 -30.08 -8.84
C VAL A 90 -41.12 -30.80 -10.03
N GLU A 91 -41.87 -31.71 -10.67
CA GLU A 91 -41.43 -32.45 -11.85
C GLU A 91 -42.22 -32.02 -13.09
N ILE A 92 -41.50 -31.66 -14.15
CA ILE A 92 -42.04 -31.27 -15.45
C ILE A 92 -41.84 -32.45 -16.42
N PRO A 93 -42.90 -33.11 -16.90
CA PRO A 93 -42.79 -34.26 -17.81
C PRO A 93 -42.09 -33.89 -19.13
N ILE A 94 -41.23 -34.78 -19.65
CA ILE A 94 -40.45 -34.54 -20.90
C ILE A 94 -40.77 -35.50 -22.05
N GLU A 95 -41.85 -36.27 -21.95
CA GLU A 95 -42.18 -37.43 -22.82
C GLU A 95 -42.18 -37.13 -24.34
N SER A 96 -42.31 -35.86 -24.74
CA SER A 96 -42.27 -35.39 -26.14
C SER A 96 -41.28 -34.25 -26.42
N MET A 97 -40.32 -34.00 -25.52
CA MET A 97 -39.43 -32.83 -25.59
C MET A 97 -38.04 -33.13 -26.17
N ASP A 98 -37.62 -32.36 -27.18
CA ASP A 98 -36.26 -32.40 -27.71
C ASP A 98 -35.22 -31.76 -26.74
N LYS A 99 -33.93 -31.86 -27.09
CA LYS A 99 -32.83 -31.29 -26.28
C LYS A 99 -32.89 -29.75 -26.21
N GLN A 100 -33.37 -29.08 -27.26
CA GLN A 100 -33.41 -27.62 -27.33
C GLN A 100 -34.50 -27.05 -26.42
N ARG A 101 -35.70 -27.63 -26.43
CA ARG A 101 -36.83 -27.27 -25.55
C ARG A 101 -36.50 -27.50 -24.08
N ARG A 102 -35.80 -28.58 -23.74
CA ARG A 102 -35.30 -28.80 -22.37
C ARG A 102 -34.31 -27.71 -21.94
N ALA A 103 -33.39 -27.31 -22.82
CA ALA A 103 -32.45 -26.23 -22.54
C ALA A 103 -33.17 -24.88 -22.32
N LEU A 104 -34.23 -24.60 -23.09
CA LEU A 104 -35.05 -23.40 -22.90
C LEU A 104 -35.73 -23.37 -21.53
N ILE A 105 -36.28 -24.50 -21.06
CA ILE A 105 -36.88 -24.60 -19.72
C ILE A 105 -35.82 -24.37 -18.63
N HIS A 106 -34.65 -25.01 -18.73
CA HIS A 106 -33.56 -24.80 -17.77
C HIS A 106 -33.10 -23.34 -17.72
N ASN A 107 -33.00 -22.68 -18.87
CA ASN A 107 -32.64 -21.27 -18.96
C ASN A 107 -33.74 -20.37 -18.40
N TRP A 108 -35.01 -20.65 -18.69
CA TRP A 108 -36.14 -19.90 -18.16
C TRP A 108 -36.24 -20.00 -16.64
N ILE A 109 -36.15 -21.20 -16.05
CA ILE A 109 -36.13 -21.38 -14.59
C ILE A 109 -34.97 -20.61 -13.97
N ARG A 110 -33.78 -20.70 -14.57
CA ARG A 110 -32.59 -20.00 -14.08
C ARG A 110 -32.78 -18.47 -14.10
N SER A 111 -33.32 -17.93 -15.18
CA SER A 111 -33.52 -16.48 -15.36
C SER A 111 -34.70 -15.93 -14.55
N ARG A 112 -35.83 -16.64 -14.48
CA ARG A 112 -37.04 -16.20 -13.77
C ARG A 112 -36.84 -16.17 -12.25
N TYR A 113 -36.18 -17.18 -11.72
CA TYR A 113 -35.97 -17.33 -10.28
C TYR A 113 -34.59 -16.86 -9.82
N ASN A 114 -33.81 -16.22 -10.68
CA ASN A 114 -32.46 -15.69 -10.40
C ASN A 114 -31.53 -16.69 -9.66
N GLY A 115 -31.65 -17.97 -10.01
CA GLY A 115 -30.91 -19.06 -9.37
C GLY A 115 -31.35 -19.45 -7.96
N LEU A 116 -32.51 -19.01 -7.46
CA LEU A 116 -33.11 -19.47 -6.20
C LEU A 116 -33.58 -20.93 -6.27
N LEU A 117 -33.96 -21.40 -7.45
CA LEU A 117 -34.31 -22.79 -7.73
C LEU A 117 -33.20 -23.46 -8.57
N ASP A 118 -33.04 -24.78 -8.41
CA ASP A 118 -32.22 -25.61 -9.30
C ASP A 118 -33.12 -26.46 -10.20
N SER A 119 -32.62 -26.84 -11.38
CA SER A 119 -33.34 -27.70 -12.31
C SER A 119 -32.42 -28.76 -12.88
N GLN A 120 -32.85 -30.02 -12.80
CA GLN A 120 -32.07 -31.19 -13.22
C GLN A 120 -32.91 -32.06 -14.15
N THR A 121 -32.36 -32.47 -15.29
CA THR A 121 -33.01 -33.47 -16.14
C THR A 121 -32.80 -34.84 -15.51
N VAL A 122 -33.89 -35.49 -15.10
CA VAL A 122 -33.93 -36.88 -14.63
C VAL A 122 -34.68 -37.73 -15.66
N THR A 123 -34.62 -39.06 -15.53
CA THR A 123 -35.28 -39.98 -16.47
C THR A 123 -36.78 -39.68 -16.53
N GLY A 124 -37.27 -39.13 -17.64
CA GLY A 124 -38.69 -38.84 -17.85
C GLY A 124 -39.19 -37.47 -17.36
N ALA A 125 -38.37 -36.64 -16.70
CA ALA A 125 -38.81 -35.31 -16.25
C ALA A 125 -37.66 -34.29 -16.06
N ILE A 126 -37.98 -32.99 -16.02
CA ILE A 126 -37.13 -31.96 -15.43
C ILE A 126 -37.58 -31.75 -13.99
N ARG A 127 -36.71 -32.07 -13.04
CA ARG A 127 -36.94 -31.87 -11.62
C ARG A 127 -36.47 -30.49 -11.19
N VAL A 128 -37.37 -29.70 -10.61
CA VAL A 128 -37.13 -28.36 -10.07
C VAL A 128 -37.18 -28.42 -8.55
N LEU A 129 -36.16 -27.92 -7.87
CA LEU A 129 -36.01 -28.05 -6.43
C LEU A 129 -35.29 -26.85 -5.80
N VAL A 130 -35.46 -26.68 -4.49
CA VAL A 130 -34.68 -25.70 -3.73
C VAL A 130 -33.25 -26.25 -3.57
N PRO A 131 -32.20 -25.53 -4.01
CA PRO A 131 -30.83 -26.00 -3.93
C PRO A 131 -30.38 -26.16 -2.47
N ASP A 132 -29.62 -27.23 -2.19
CA ASP A 132 -28.99 -27.41 -0.87
C ASP A 132 -28.10 -26.20 -0.53
N LYS A 133 -28.38 -25.55 0.61
CA LYS A 133 -27.64 -24.38 1.15
C LYS A 133 -26.13 -24.69 1.31
N ARG A 134 -25.72 -25.97 1.35
CA ARG A 134 -24.32 -26.41 1.48
C ARG A 134 -23.57 -26.51 0.14
N ALA A 135 -24.27 -26.57 -0.99
CA ALA A 135 -23.64 -26.58 -2.30
C ALA A 135 -23.27 -25.15 -2.71
N ARG A 136 -21.98 -24.79 -2.63
CA ARG A 136 -21.50 -23.49 -3.15
C ARG A 136 -21.77 -23.42 -4.66
N LYS A 137 -22.85 -22.76 -5.08
CA LYS A 137 -23.05 -22.41 -6.49
C LYS A 137 -21.85 -21.59 -6.95
N ARG A 138 -21.25 -21.97 -8.09
CA ARG A 138 -20.38 -21.05 -8.84
C ARG A 138 -21.25 -19.88 -9.24
N ARG A 139 -21.11 -18.73 -8.56
CA ARG A 139 -21.80 -17.50 -8.94
C ARG A 139 -21.29 -17.10 -10.32
N THR A 140 -22.19 -17.08 -11.30
CA THR A 140 -21.88 -16.55 -12.63
C THR A 140 -21.84 -15.03 -12.52
N TRP A 141 -20.72 -14.43 -12.93
CA TRP A 141 -20.63 -12.98 -13.01
C TRP A 141 -21.41 -12.50 -14.24
N PRO A 142 -22.35 -11.55 -14.11
CA PRO A 142 -23.11 -11.05 -15.26
C PRO A 142 -22.19 -10.45 -16.33
N SER A 143 -22.42 -10.78 -17.60
CA SER A 143 -21.57 -10.33 -18.72
C SER A 143 -21.71 -8.85 -19.05
N ASP A 144 -22.82 -8.24 -18.65
CA ASP A 144 -23.12 -6.81 -18.76
C ASP A 144 -22.49 -5.97 -17.64
N ARG A 145 -21.91 -6.62 -16.63
CA ARG A 145 -21.30 -5.95 -15.48
C ARG A 145 -19.78 -5.86 -15.61
N PRO A 146 -19.17 -4.69 -15.36
CA PRO A 146 -17.72 -4.58 -15.31
C PRO A 146 -17.11 -5.57 -14.31
N ASP A 147 -15.91 -6.07 -14.65
CA ASP A 147 -15.26 -7.14 -13.90
C ASP A 147 -14.69 -6.71 -12.55
N TYR A 148 -14.49 -5.40 -12.33
CA TYR A 148 -13.91 -4.86 -11.12
C TYR A 148 -14.86 -3.93 -10.38
N ILE A 149 -14.86 -4.06 -9.06
CA ILE A 149 -15.35 -3.00 -8.18
C ILE A 149 -14.15 -2.21 -7.70
N HIS A 150 -14.29 -0.88 -7.74
CA HIS A 150 -13.42 0.06 -7.08
C HIS A 150 -14.07 0.50 -5.78
N PHE A 151 -13.29 0.60 -4.71
CA PHE A 151 -13.72 1.14 -3.43
C PHE A 151 -12.58 1.85 -2.74
N THR A 152 -12.91 2.77 -1.85
CA THR A 152 -11.95 3.47 -1.02
C THR A 152 -11.75 2.68 0.28
N LEU A 153 -10.51 2.25 0.53
CA LEU A 153 -10.07 1.59 1.74
C LEU A 153 -9.51 2.63 2.70
N CYS A 154 -10.20 2.81 3.83
CA CYS A 154 -9.70 3.59 4.96
C CYS A 154 -9.19 2.62 6.03
N LYS A 155 -7.95 2.79 6.49
CA LYS A 155 -7.37 1.97 7.56
C LYS A 155 -6.68 2.83 8.63
N GLU A 156 -6.73 2.36 9.86
CA GLU A 156 -6.13 2.99 11.04
C GLU A 156 -5.15 2.00 11.70
N ASN A 157 -3.90 2.43 11.85
CA ASN A 157 -2.80 1.69 12.47
C ASN A 157 -2.60 0.26 11.91
N LYS A 158 -2.83 0.07 10.61
CA LYS A 158 -2.77 -1.23 9.91
C LYS A 158 -1.98 -1.13 8.62
N ASP A 159 -1.32 -2.24 8.28
CA ASP A 159 -0.67 -2.40 6.99
C ASP A 159 -1.72 -2.64 5.88
N THR A 160 -1.46 -2.16 4.67
CA THR A 160 -2.40 -2.32 3.53
C THR A 160 -2.66 -3.81 3.24
N HIS A 161 -1.62 -4.64 3.15
CA HIS A 161 -1.79 -6.06 2.86
C HIS A 161 -2.42 -6.84 4.01
N TYR A 162 -2.19 -6.41 5.26
CA TYR A 162 -2.93 -6.94 6.40
C TYR A 162 -4.43 -6.67 6.25
N ALA A 163 -4.83 -5.43 5.95
CA ALA A 163 -6.23 -5.07 5.77
C ALA A 163 -6.89 -5.87 4.64
N LEU A 164 -6.23 -5.98 3.48
CA LEU A 164 -6.71 -6.80 2.36
C LEU A 164 -6.84 -8.28 2.76
N SER A 165 -5.91 -8.82 3.53
CA SER A 165 -5.96 -10.22 4.00
C SER A 165 -7.14 -10.49 4.92
N VAL A 166 -7.50 -9.53 5.78
CA VAL A 166 -8.70 -9.62 6.62
C VAL A 166 -9.96 -9.64 5.75
N ILE A 167 -10.08 -8.71 4.81
CA ILE A 167 -11.22 -8.62 3.88
C ILE A 167 -11.33 -9.91 3.04
N SER A 168 -10.21 -10.39 2.51
CA SER A 168 -10.11 -11.62 1.72
C SER A 168 -10.63 -12.84 2.48
N LYS A 169 -10.29 -12.96 3.77
CA LYS A 169 -10.76 -14.05 4.64
C LYS A 169 -12.27 -14.00 4.85
N PHE A 170 -12.82 -12.81 5.15
CA PHE A 170 -14.27 -12.67 5.33
C PHE A 170 -15.06 -12.96 4.05
N LEU A 171 -14.51 -12.63 2.89
CA LEU A 171 -15.15 -12.87 1.59
C LEU A 171 -14.91 -14.28 1.03
N GLY A 172 -13.97 -15.04 1.58
CA GLY A 172 -13.58 -16.35 1.06
C GLY A 172 -12.91 -16.28 -0.32
N ILE A 173 -12.19 -15.20 -0.62
CA ILE A 173 -11.50 -14.97 -1.88
C ILE A 173 -9.98 -14.97 -1.70
N LYS A 174 -9.23 -14.86 -2.81
CA LYS A 174 -7.76 -14.78 -2.80
C LYS A 174 -7.30 -13.33 -2.70
N ASN A 175 -6.18 -13.08 -2.01
CA ASN A 175 -5.56 -11.75 -1.96
C ASN A 175 -5.15 -11.22 -3.35
N SER A 176 -4.82 -12.12 -4.29
CA SER A 176 -4.50 -11.76 -5.67
C SER A 176 -5.67 -11.17 -6.46
N SER A 177 -6.90 -11.25 -5.93
CA SER A 177 -8.08 -10.62 -6.53
C SER A 177 -8.14 -9.11 -6.29
N PHE A 178 -7.31 -8.58 -5.38
CA PHE A 178 -7.23 -7.15 -5.09
C PHE A 178 -6.12 -6.49 -5.90
N GLY A 179 -6.39 -5.28 -6.42
CA GLY A 179 -5.38 -4.37 -6.98
C GLY A 179 -5.31 -3.08 -6.17
N ILE A 180 -4.12 -2.51 -6.03
CA ILE A 180 -3.86 -1.24 -5.33
C ILE A 180 -2.93 -0.35 -6.14
N CYS A 181 -3.08 0.97 -6.02
CA CYS A 181 -2.21 1.94 -6.68
C CYS A 181 -0.86 2.10 -5.95
N GLY A 182 -0.86 1.88 -4.64
CA GLY A 182 0.34 1.86 -3.81
C GLY A 182 0.04 1.43 -2.37
N THR A 183 1.07 1.07 -1.63
CA THR A 183 0.96 0.80 -0.19
C THR A 183 1.01 2.10 0.61
N LYS A 184 0.33 2.16 1.76
CA LYS A 184 0.35 3.32 2.66
C LYS A 184 0.94 2.96 4.03
N ASP A 185 1.40 3.97 4.77
CA ASP A 185 1.95 3.84 6.11
C ASP A 185 1.11 2.98 7.05
N ARG A 186 1.77 2.12 7.84
CA ARG A 186 1.10 1.33 8.88
C ARG A 186 0.62 2.20 10.04
N ARG A 187 1.51 3.00 10.63
CA ARG A 187 1.24 3.87 11.79
C ARG A 187 0.75 5.23 11.30
N ALA A 188 -0.49 5.24 10.82
CA ALA A 188 -1.19 6.39 10.26
C ALA A 188 -2.69 6.07 10.14
N LEU A 189 -3.50 7.10 9.88
CA LEU A 189 -4.79 6.94 9.20
C LEU A 189 -4.54 7.10 7.72
N THR A 190 -5.01 6.16 6.91
CA THR A 190 -4.74 6.21 5.48
C THR A 190 -5.95 5.87 4.66
N THR A 191 -6.14 6.59 3.58
CA THR A 191 -7.20 6.41 2.59
C THR A 191 -6.57 6.07 1.24
N GLN A 192 -7.01 4.99 0.59
CA GLN A 192 -6.49 4.58 -0.72
C GLN A 192 -7.55 3.88 -1.57
N ARG A 193 -7.42 3.97 -2.90
CA ARG A 193 -8.24 3.21 -3.84
C ARG A 193 -7.81 1.75 -3.86
N VAL A 194 -8.79 0.86 -3.91
CA VAL A 194 -8.61 -0.57 -4.09
C VAL A 194 -9.59 -1.07 -5.15
N SER A 195 -9.12 -1.95 -6.01
CA SER A 195 -9.96 -2.70 -6.93
C SER A 195 -10.11 -4.14 -6.46
N LEU A 196 -11.27 -4.76 -6.70
CA LEU A 196 -11.54 -6.16 -6.41
C LEU A 196 -12.24 -6.83 -7.58
N TYR A 197 -11.67 -7.93 -8.05
CA TYR A 197 -12.21 -8.71 -9.16
C TYR A 197 -13.46 -9.51 -8.76
N ARG A 198 -14.56 -9.29 -9.49
CA ARG A 198 -15.82 -10.06 -9.46
C ARG A 198 -16.37 -10.35 -8.05
N CYS A 199 -16.59 -9.29 -7.27
CA CYS A 199 -17.33 -9.33 -6.01
C CYS A 199 -18.54 -8.42 -6.09
N GLU A 200 -19.61 -8.63 -5.33
CA GLU A 200 -20.73 -7.68 -5.25
C GLU A 200 -20.43 -6.55 -4.27
N ILE A 201 -20.96 -5.34 -4.54
CA ILE A 201 -20.78 -4.14 -3.69
C ILE A 201 -21.39 -4.38 -2.31
N GLU A 202 -22.55 -5.02 -2.28
CA GLU A 202 -23.38 -5.28 -1.09
C GLU A 202 -22.60 -6.13 -0.09
N ARG A 203 -21.89 -7.15 -0.57
CA ARG A 203 -20.99 -7.97 0.26
C ARG A 203 -19.90 -7.14 0.92
N LEU A 204 -19.35 -6.14 0.23
CA LEU A 204 -18.32 -5.25 0.80
C LEU A 204 -18.93 -4.29 1.83
N LYS A 205 -20.10 -3.72 1.54
CA LYS A 205 -20.83 -2.84 2.48
C LYS A 205 -21.14 -3.55 3.80
N GLU A 206 -21.61 -4.79 3.74
CA GLU A 206 -21.90 -5.60 4.93
C GLU A 206 -20.68 -5.82 5.84
N LEU A 207 -19.47 -5.85 5.27
CA LEU A 207 -18.23 -6.06 6.05
C LEU A 207 -17.92 -4.89 6.99
N ASN A 208 -18.35 -3.67 6.70
CA ASN A 208 -18.06 -2.51 7.55
C ASN A 208 -18.52 -2.70 9.00
N THR A 209 -19.56 -3.52 9.22
CA THR A 209 -20.05 -3.87 10.58
C THR A 209 -19.12 -4.79 11.37
N LYS A 210 -18.24 -5.53 10.68
CA LYS A 210 -17.36 -6.56 11.25
C LYS A 210 -15.89 -6.14 11.27
N LEU A 211 -15.54 -5.15 10.46
CA LEU A 211 -14.18 -4.65 10.31
C LEU A 211 -13.85 -3.63 11.42
N ARG A 212 -12.74 -3.86 12.13
CA ARG A 212 -12.26 -2.95 13.20
C ARG A 212 -11.09 -2.12 12.71
N GLY A 213 -11.22 -0.79 12.77
CA GLY A 213 -10.25 0.18 12.24
C GLY A 213 -9.88 -0.06 10.77
N ILE A 214 -10.83 -0.60 10.00
CA ILE A 214 -10.84 -0.70 8.54
C ILE A 214 -12.25 -0.31 8.11
N ARG A 215 -12.39 0.54 7.11
CA ARG A 215 -13.67 0.98 6.57
C ARG A 215 -13.60 1.04 5.05
N LEU A 216 -14.66 0.58 4.40
CA LEU A 216 -14.80 0.50 2.94
C LEU A 216 -15.88 1.49 2.51
N THR A 217 -15.54 2.44 1.66
CA THR A 217 -16.46 3.49 1.19
C THR A 217 -16.35 3.67 -0.32
N ASP A 218 -17.16 4.56 -0.88
CA ASP A 218 -17.06 5.04 -2.27
C ASP A 218 -16.93 3.92 -3.33
N PHE A 219 -17.99 3.13 -3.46
CA PHE A 219 -18.04 1.96 -4.33
C PHE A 219 -18.46 2.33 -5.76
N THR A 220 -17.66 1.96 -6.75
CA THR A 220 -17.95 2.14 -8.17
C THR A 220 -17.59 0.88 -8.96
N SER A 221 -18.21 0.68 -10.13
CA SER A 221 -17.84 -0.43 -11.04
C SER A 221 -16.87 0.09 -12.11
N SER A 222 -15.90 -0.72 -12.48
CA SER A 222 -14.87 -0.38 -13.47
C SER A 222 -14.47 -1.60 -14.30
N SER A 223 -14.06 -1.38 -15.55
CA SER A 223 -13.52 -2.42 -16.42
C SER A 223 -12.06 -2.76 -16.11
N GLU A 224 -11.32 -1.84 -15.47
CA GLU A 224 -9.88 -1.98 -15.22
C GLU A 224 -9.56 -2.16 -13.73
N PRO A 225 -8.52 -2.95 -13.38
CA PRO A 225 -8.00 -3.00 -12.02
C PRO A 225 -7.14 -1.76 -11.70
N CYS A 226 -6.99 -1.46 -10.43
CA CYS A 226 -5.94 -0.57 -9.94
C CYS A 226 -4.57 -1.25 -10.11
N LYS A 227 -3.61 -0.55 -10.74
CA LYS A 227 -2.23 -1.01 -10.92
C LYS A 227 -1.28 -0.12 -10.13
N LEU A 228 -0.14 -0.68 -9.73
CA LEU A 228 0.90 0.06 -9.01
C LEU A 228 1.35 1.27 -9.86
N GLY A 229 1.33 2.45 -9.25
CA GLY A 229 1.65 3.71 -9.93
C GLY A 229 0.44 4.50 -10.43
N ASP A 230 -0.78 3.93 -10.40
CA ASP A 230 -2.02 4.61 -10.82
C ASP A 230 -2.54 5.61 -9.76
N LEU A 231 -1.65 6.49 -9.28
CA LEU A 231 -1.97 7.61 -8.40
C LEU A 231 -1.09 8.80 -8.78
N TRP A 232 -1.62 10.01 -8.63
CA TRP A 232 -0.77 11.21 -8.73
C TRP A 232 0.19 11.26 -7.54
N GLY A 233 -0.33 11.02 -6.33
CA GLY A 233 0.43 11.20 -5.10
C GLY A 233 -0.42 11.08 -3.85
N ASN A 234 -0.01 11.76 -2.77
CA ASN A 234 -0.71 11.71 -1.50
C ASN A 234 -0.83 13.12 -0.90
N ARG A 235 -1.96 13.37 -0.24
CA ARG A 235 -2.18 14.49 0.68
C ARG A 235 -1.81 14.03 2.08
N PHE A 236 -0.96 14.79 2.73
CA PHE A 236 -0.56 14.56 4.10
C PHE A 236 -1.22 15.60 4.99
N LYS A 237 -1.75 15.18 6.13
CA LYS A 237 -2.16 16.05 7.24
C LYS A 237 -1.43 15.56 8.48
N ILE A 238 -0.46 16.32 8.94
CA ILE A 238 0.53 15.89 9.94
C ILE A 238 0.56 16.88 11.09
N ILE A 239 0.54 16.38 12.32
CA ILE A 239 0.82 17.18 13.52
C ILE A 239 2.28 16.97 13.92
N LEU A 240 3.04 18.07 13.95
CA LEU A 240 4.34 18.15 14.62
C LEU A 240 4.09 18.60 16.05
N ARG A 241 4.27 17.71 17.03
CA ARG A 241 4.06 17.98 18.46
C ARG A 241 5.32 18.47 19.14
N ASN A 242 5.18 19.04 20.34
CA ASN A 242 6.27 19.45 21.21
C ASN A 242 7.36 20.24 20.46
N VAL A 243 6.92 21.24 19.71
CA VAL A 243 7.81 22.06 18.88
C VAL A 243 8.67 22.93 19.77
N HIS A 244 9.98 22.69 19.77
CA HIS A 244 10.92 23.40 20.63
C HIS A 244 12.31 23.58 19.97
N PRO A 245 12.95 24.76 20.08
CA PRO A 245 12.41 26.01 20.63
C PRO A 245 11.23 26.53 19.78
N PHE A 246 10.20 27.08 20.43
CA PHE A 246 9.05 27.62 19.73
C PHE A 246 9.29 29.08 19.36
N SER A 247 9.16 29.38 18.06
CA SER A 247 9.10 30.73 17.51
C SER A 247 8.13 30.73 16.34
N GLU A 248 7.02 31.43 16.48
CA GLU A 248 6.00 31.52 15.43
C GLU A 248 6.58 32.13 14.14
N SER A 249 7.42 33.17 14.23
CA SER A 249 8.01 33.81 13.06
C SER A 249 9.00 32.89 12.31
N ASP A 250 9.82 32.12 13.04
CA ASP A 250 10.72 31.14 12.42
C ASP A 250 9.94 30.01 11.76
N LEU A 251 8.91 29.49 12.43
CA LEU A 251 8.01 28.47 11.88
C LEU A 251 7.36 28.90 10.57
N ILE A 252 6.78 30.09 10.54
CA ILE A 252 6.14 30.63 9.33
C ILE A 252 7.17 30.77 8.21
N SER A 253 8.35 31.33 8.51
CA SER A 253 9.44 31.45 7.54
C SER A 253 9.90 30.09 6.99
N ARG A 254 9.99 29.03 7.82
CA ARG A 254 10.34 27.66 7.36
C ARG A 254 9.30 27.11 6.41
N ILE A 255 8.02 27.32 6.71
CA ILE A 255 6.91 26.82 5.90
C ILE A 255 6.83 27.58 4.57
N ASP A 256 7.06 28.89 4.56
CA ASP A 256 7.08 29.71 3.35
C ASP A 256 8.25 29.34 2.42
N ASP A 257 9.44 29.10 2.98
CA ASP A 257 10.59 28.58 2.22
C ASP A 257 10.29 27.20 1.64
N PHE A 258 9.75 26.29 2.44
CA PHE A 258 9.35 24.96 2.01
C PHE A 258 8.32 25.00 0.87
N LYS A 259 7.34 25.91 0.97
CA LYS A 259 6.31 26.11 -0.06
C LYS A 259 6.88 26.66 -1.37
N SER A 260 7.83 27.60 -1.28
CA SER A 260 8.35 28.32 -2.45
C SER A 260 9.48 27.57 -3.16
N ASN A 261 10.39 27.01 -2.37
CA ASN A 261 11.62 26.37 -2.84
C ASN A 261 11.49 24.85 -2.92
N GLY A 262 10.62 24.24 -2.12
CA GLY A 262 10.49 22.79 -2.03
C GLY A 262 11.58 22.15 -1.17
N PHE A 263 11.89 20.89 -1.47
CA PHE A 263 12.90 20.10 -0.76
C PHE A 263 13.61 19.14 -1.71
N ILE A 264 14.82 18.70 -1.34
CA ILE A 264 15.59 17.72 -2.11
C ILE A 264 14.90 16.35 -2.03
N ASN A 265 14.63 15.72 -3.17
CA ASN A 265 13.79 14.52 -3.26
C ASN A 265 14.49 13.21 -2.87
N TYR A 266 15.22 13.21 -1.76
CA TYR A 266 15.90 12.02 -1.23
C TYR A 266 14.95 10.83 -1.05
N PHE A 267 15.50 9.62 -1.22
CA PHE A 267 14.86 8.43 -0.70
C PHE A 267 15.04 8.40 0.83
N GLY A 268 13.94 8.38 1.57
CA GLY A 268 13.99 8.37 3.04
C GLY A 268 14.50 7.04 3.62
N THR A 269 14.94 7.08 4.88
CA THR A 269 15.51 5.93 5.61
C THR A 269 14.62 4.67 5.59
N GLN A 270 13.30 4.83 5.54
CA GLN A 270 12.34 3.73 5.37
C GLN A 270 12.58 2.88 4.12
N ARG A 271 13.13 3.46 3.04
CA ARG A 271 13.47 2.75 1.79
C ARG A 271 14.59 1.73 1.99
N PHE A 272 15.46 1.96 2.97
CA PHE A 272 16.62 1.12 3.24
C PHE A 272 16.38 0.12 4.38
N GLY A 273 15.17 0.08 4.93
CA GLY A 273 14.75 -0.85 5.99
C GLY A 273 14.79 -0.24 7.40
N SER A 274 14.36 -1.02 8.40
CA SER A 274 14.40 -0.61 9.82
C SER A 274 15.66 -1.14 10.51
N CYS A 275 16.56 -0.23 10.90
CA CYS A 275 17.58 -0.30 11.98
C CYS A 275 18.53 -1.50 12.12
N ALA A 276 18.37 -2.61 11.39
CA ALA A 276 19.16 -3.83 11.62
C ALA A 276 19.99 -4.26 10.40
N PHE A 277 19.58 -3.89 9.16
CA PHE A 277 20.31 -4.23 7.94
C PHE A 277 20.20 -3.11 6.93
N ASN A 278 21.27 -2.92 6.17
CA ASN A 278 21.26 -2.10 4.99
C ASN A 278 20.64 -2.89 3.83
N THR A 279 19.39 -2.59 3.47
CA THR A 279 18.71 -3.26 2.36
C THR A 279 19.47 -3.08 1.03
N ALA A 280 20.22 -1.97 0.88
CA ALA A 280 21.03 -1.72 -0.31
C ALA A 280 22.21 -2.71 -0.43
N GLU A 281 22.82 -3.13 0.68
CA GLU A 281 23.89 -4.15 0.65
C GLU A 281 23.39 -5.50 0.12
N ILE A 282 22.15 -5.87 0.46
CA ILE A 282 21.50 -7.06 -0.10
C ILE A 282 21.30 -6.89 -1.61
N GLY A 283 20.93 -5.68 -2.06
CA GLY A 283 20.86 -5.30 -3.47
C GLY A 283 22.19 -5.48 -4.20
N VAL A 284 23.29 -4.98 -3.62
CA VAL A 284 24.66 -5.16 -4.15
C VAL A 284 25.00 -6.65 -4.28
N ALA A 285 24.72 -7.45 -3.24
CA ALA A 285 24.96 -8.89 -3.28
C ALA A 285 24.14 -9.60 -4.37
N ILE A 286 22.89 -9.18 -4.59
CA ILE A 286 22.04 -9.69 -5.69
C ILE A 286 22.61 -9.32 -7.06
N LEU A 287 23.02 -8.06 -7.26
CA LEU A 287 23.61 -7.58 -8.52
C LEU A 287 24.89 -8.33 -8.87
N LYS A 288 25.73 -8.60 -7.87
CA LYS A 288 26.95 -9.42 -8.00
C LYS A 288 26.67 -10.93 -8.13
N LYS A 289 25.40 -11.35 -8.12
CA LYS A 289 24.97 -12.77 -8.13
C LYS A 289 25.54 -13.59 -6.95
N SER A 290 25.88 -12.91 -5.84
CA SER A 290 26.30 -13.51 -4.58
C SER A 290 25.08 -13.96 -3.77
N TRP A 291 24.34 -14.94 -4.30
CA TRP A 291 23.02 -15.35 -3.79
C TRP A 291 23.02 -15.81 -2.33
N GLU A 292 24.07 -16.52 -1.92
CA GLU A 292 24.23 -16.97 -0.54
C GLU A 292 24.37 -15.80 0.43
N VAL A 293 25.22 -14.82 0.07
CA VAL A 293 25.45 -13.61 0.87
C VAL A 293 24.16 -12.81 1.01
N ALA A 294 23.46 -12.59 -0.10
CA ALA A 294 22.18 -11.88 -0.12
C ALA A 294 21.13 -12.56 0.77
N LEU A 295 20.94 -13.88 0.62
CA LEU A 295 19.93 -14.62 1.37
C LEU A 295 20.28 -14.67 2.87
N LYS A 296 21.54 -14.97 3.22
CA LYS A 296 21.99 -14.97 4.62
C LYS A 296 21.81 -13.59 5.25
N ALA A 297 22.07 -12.52 4.51
CA ALA A 297 21.82 -11.15 4.99
C ALA A 297 20.33 -10.88 5.28
N ILE A 298 19.40 -11.39 4.45
CA ILE A 298 17.96 -11.30 4.72
C ILE A 298 17.58 -12.05 6.01
N LEU A 299 18.18 -13.23 6.22
CA LEU A 299 17.92 -14.12 7.36
C LEU A 299 18.80 -13.86 8.58
N LYS A 300 19.46 -12.70 8.69
CA LYS A 300 20.24 -12.35 9.89
C LYS A 300 19.33 -12.17 11.13
N PRO A 301 19.84 -12.44 12.35
CA PRO A 301 19.10 -12.25 13.59
C PRO A 301 18.67 -10.78 13.79
N ARG A 302 17.47 -10.54 14.33
CA ARG A 302 16.92 -9.19 14.53
C ARG A 302 16.53 -8.95 15.99
N SER A 303 16.65 -7.70 16.45
CA SER A 303 16.08 -7.27 17.73
C SER A 303 14.54 -7.25 17.66
N GLY A 304 13.88 -7.79 18.68
CA GLY A 304 12.42 -7.92 18.73
C GLY A 304 11.95 -9.16 19.49
N HIS A 305 10.67 -9.50 19.42
CA HIS A 305 10.10 -10.69 20.06
C HIS A 305 9.24 -11.49 19.07
N GLY A 306 9.11 -12.80 19.30
CA GLY A 306 8.19 -13.68 18.59
C GLY A 306 8.85 -14.68 17.63
N ASN A 307 8.00 -15.54 17.06
CA ASN A 307 8.39 -16.73 16.29
C ASN A 307 9.37 -16.48 15.14
N ILE A 308 9.28 -15.33 14.47
CA ILE A 308 10.20 -14.98 13.37
C ILE A 308 11.61 -14.82 13.92
N ARG A 309 11.78 -14.14 15.07
CA ARG A 309 13.09 -14.00 15.70
C ARG A 309 13.65 -15.37 16.09
N GLU A 310 12.85 -16.20 16.74
CA GLU A 310 13.29 -17.55 17.13
C GLU A 310 13.71 -18.41 15.94
N ALA A 311 12.99 -18.30 14.80
CA ALA A 311 13.36 -18.98 13.57
C ALA A 311 14.69 -18.47 13.01
N LEU A 312 14.92 -17.16 13.01
CA LEU A 312 16.17 -16.54 12.56
C LEU A 312 17.33 -16.91 13.48
N ASP A 313 17.14 -16.86 14.79
CA ASP A 313 18.15 -17.24 15.79
C ASP A 313 18.55 -18.71 15.61
N GLU A 314 17.56 -19.60 15.43
CA GLU A 314 17.80 -21.02 15.17
C GLU A 314 18.55 -21.24 13.84
N TRP A 315 18.14 -20.57 12.76
CA TRP A 315 18.83 -20.66 11.46
C TRP A 315 20.30 -20.25 11.56
N ASN A 316 20.60 -19.15 12.24
CA ASN A 316 21.97 -18.67 12.39
C ASN A 316 22.81 -19.51 13.37
N LYS A 317 22.16 -20.27 14.27
CA LYS A 317 22.82 -21.20 15.19
C LYS A 317 23.13 -22.55 14.54
N SER A 318 22.14 -23.17 13.89
CA SER A 318 22.26 -24.56 13.39
C SER A 318 22.51 -24.65 11.88
N GLY A 319 22.20 -23.62 11.11
CA GLY A 319 22.23 -23.66 9.64
C GLY A 319 21.17 -24.58 9.03
N ASP A 320 20.23 -25.12 9.83
CA ASP A 320 19.20 -26.04 9.35
C ASP A 320 17.84 -25.33 9.20
N ALA A 321 17.46 -25.08 7.94
CA ALA A 321 16.21 -24.41 7.62
C ALA A 321 14.96 -25.18 8.07
N SER A 322 15.04 -26.51 8.18
CA SER A 322 13.92 -27.34 8.63
C SER A 322 13.66 -27.17 10.12
N ILE A 323 14.71 -26.98 10.93
CA ILE A 323 14.58 -26.72 12.37
C ILE A 323 14.06 -25.31 12.60
N ALA A 324 14.63 -24.31 11.91
CA ALA A 324 14.18 -22.93 11.95
C ALA A 324 12.70 -22.77 11.55
N LEU A 325 12.26 -23.46 10.49
CA LEU A 325 10.88 -23.39 10.01
C LEU A 325 9.86 -23.88 11.04
N LYS A 326 10.22 -24.84 11.90
CA LYS A 326 9.34 -25.35 12.98
C LYS A 326 9.04 -24.30 14.05
N LYS A 327 9.84 -23.24 14.15
CA LYS A 327 9.59 -22.10 15.06
C LYS A 327 8.47 -21.19 14.55
N LEU A 328 8.21 -21.19 13.24
CA LEU A 328 7.17 -20.37 12.63
C LEU A 328 5.79 -21.02 12.75
N THR A 329 4.75 -20.20 12.91
CA THR A 329 3.38 -20.69 12.71
C THR A 329 3.17 -21.11 11.25
N SER A 330 2.19 -21.99 11.01
CA SER A 330 1.83 -22.41 9.64
C SER A 330 1.55 -21.20 8.74
N SER A 331 0.93 -20.14 9.27
CA SER A 331 0.70 -18.89 8.52
C SER A 331 1.99 -18.16 8.15
N GLN A 332 2.91 -18.01 9.10
CA GLN A 332 4.14 -17.26 8.89
C GLN A 332 5.07 -17.95 7.88
N ALA A 333 5.08 -19.28 7.88
CA ALA A 333 5.88 -20.10 6.97
C ALA A 333 5.61 -19.81 5.47
N TYR A 334 4.41 -19.34 5.09
CA TYR A 334 4.09 -18.99 3.70
C TYR A 334 3.89 -17.50 3.44
N THR A 335 3.59 -16.68 4.46
CA THR A 335 3.31 -15.25 4.28
C THR A 335 4.53 -14.35 4.43
N THR A 336 5.50 -14.74 5.23
CA THR A 336 6.69 -13.92 5.53
C THR A 336 7.82 -14.22 4.54
N ILE A 337 8.67 -13.23 4.30
CA ILE A 337 9.85 -13.40 3.44
C ILE A 337 10.75 -14.48 4.05
N GLU A 338 11.00 -14.40 5.36
CA GLU A 338 11.83 -15.34 6.10
C GLU A 338 11.27 -16.77 6.01
N GLY A 339 9.97 -16.95 6.22
CA GLY A 339 9.31 -18.25 6.11
C GLY A 339 9.38 -18.85 4.71
N GLN A 340 9.14 -18.05 3.67
CA GLN A 340 9.23 -18.51 2.28
C GLN A 340 10.66 -18.95 1.92
N LEU A 341 11.68 -18.19 2.36
CA LEU A 341 13.08 -18.54 2.14
C LEU A 341 13.48 -19.82 2.89
N LEU A 342 13.15 -19.92 4.19
CA LEU A 342 13.42 -21.11 5.00
C LEU A 342 12.68 -22.34 4.45
N SER A 343 11.42 -22.20 4.04
CA SER A 343 10.63 -23.26 3.41
C SER A 343 11.22 -23.73 2.06
N SER A 344 11.87 -22.83 1.32
CA SER A 344 12.61 -23.22 0.13
C SER A 344 13.88 -24.01 0.46
N LEU A 345 14.66 -23.51 1.42
CA LEU A 345 15.94 -24.09 1.81
C LEU A 345 15.79 -25.42 2.57
N SER A 346 14.68 -25.64 3.27
CA SER A 346 14.39 -26.93 3.93
C SER A 346 14.24 -28.06 2.91
N LYS A 347 13.78 -27.74 1.69
CA LYS A 347 13.68 -28.68 0.56
C LYS A 347 15.03 -28.84 -0.15
N ASN A 348 15.71 -27.73 -0.44
CA ASN A 348 16.98 -27.70 -1.16
C ASN A 348 18.02 -26.85 -0.40
N ARG A 349 18.88 -27.48 0.41
CA ARG A 349 19.75 -26.83 1.42
C ARG A 349 20.77 -25.79 0.91
N ARG A 350 21.01 -25.69 -0.40
CA ARG A 350 21.98 -24.76 -1.02
C ARG A 350 21.46 -24.00 -2.24
N ASP A 351 20.18 -24.15 -2.56
CA ASP A 351 19.58 -23.44 -3.70
C ASP A 351 19.15 -22.02 -3.30
N TYR A 352 20.14 -21.15 -3.05
CA TYR A 352 19.89 -19.78 -2.59
C TYR A 352 19.21 -18.92 -3.66
N ARG A 353 19.62 -19.09 -4.93
CA ARG A 353 18.99 -18.40 -6.06
C ARG A 353 17.55 -18.83 -6.24
N GLY A 354 17.28 -20.14 -6.25
CA GLY A 354 15.92 -20.66 -6.37
C GLY A 354 15.03 -20.24 -5.20
N ALA A 355 15.58 -20.14 -3.98
CA ALA A 355 14.86 -19.60 -2.83
C ALA A 355 14.46 -18.13 -3.02
N LEU A 356 15.39 -17.27 -3.45
CA LEU A 356 15.09 -15.86 -3.76
C LEU A 356 14.07 -15.73 -4.90
N LEU A 357 14.14 -16.59 -5.90
CA LEU A 357 13.22 -16.58 -7.04
C LEU A 357 11.79 -17.03 -6.70
N LYS A 358 11.57 -17.68 -5.54
CA LYS A 358 10.22 -17.98 -5.05
C LYS A 358 9.51 -16.76 -4.47
N LEU A 359 10.25 -15.74 -4.06
CA LEU A 359 9.65 -14.47 -3.65
C LEU A 359 9.01 -13.81 -4.88
N ALA A 360 7.87 -13.15 -4.67
CA ALA A 360 7.21 -12.36 -5.70
C ALA A 360 8.18 -11.35 -6.33
N ARG A 361 8.08 -11.12 -7.66
CA ARG A 361 9.01 -10.27 -8.42
C ARG A 361 9.23 -8.92 -7.74
N ASN A 362 8.17 -8.22 -7.34
CA ASN A 362 8.29 -6.91 -6.71
C ASN A 362 9.00 -6.98 -5.34
N THR A 363 8.74 -8.01 -4.53
CA THR A 363 9.38 -8.20 -3.22
C THR A 363 10.89 -8.41 -3.36
N ARG A 364 11.34 -9.26 -4.27
CA ARG A 364 12.79 -9.45 -4.50
C ARG A 364 13.46 -8.27 -5.19
N SER A 365 12.70 -7.51 -6.00
CA SER A 365 13.19 -6.30 -6.68
C SER A 365 13.48 -5.17 -5.71
N PHE A 366 12.76 -5.11 -4.59
CA PHE A 366 12.94 -4.11 -3.55
C PHE A 366 14.40 -3.97 -3.07
N TYR A 367 15.14 -5.08 -2.97
CA TYR A 367 16.55 -5.05 -2.57
C TYR A 367 17.45 -4.34 -3.60
N VAL A 368 17.28 -4.66 -4.89
CA VAL A 368 18.01 -3.99 -5.97
C VAL A 368 17.60 -2.52 -6.05
N HIS A 369 16.31 -2.23 -5.87
CA HIS A 369 15.81 -0.86 -5.84
C HIS A 369 16.35 -0.05 -4.67
N ALA A 370 16.59 -0.67 -3.52
CA ALA A 370 17.22 0.01 -2.38
C ALA A 370 18.65 0.45 -2.74
N TYR A 371 19.39 -0.35 -3.50
CA TYR A 371 20.71 0.08 -4.00
C TYR A 371 20.59 1.21 -5.03
N GLN A 372 19.65 1.13 -5.99
CA GLN A 372 19.39 2.25 -6.92
C GLN A 372 19.09 3.55 -6.16
N SER A 373 18.28 3.47 -5.11
CA SER A 373 17.94 4.60 -4.23
C SER A 373 19.16 5.16 -3.48
N LEU A 374 20.06 4.29 -3.00
CA LEU A 374 21.28 4.72 -2.29
C LEU A 374 22.25 5.43 -3.22
N LEU A 375 22.49 4.84 -4.41
CA LEU A 375 23.31 5.45 -5.45
C LEU A 375 22.77 6.82 -5.85
N TRP A 376 21.44 6.93 -6.03
CA TRP A 376 20.80 8.21 -6.34
C TRP A 376 21.00 9.25 -5.24
N ASN A 377 20.81 8.87 -3.95
CA ASN A 377 21.07 9.78 -2.83
C ASN A 377 22.55 10.26 -2.82
N LYS A 378 23.52 9.35 -2.97
CA LYS A 378 24.96 9.69 -3.05
C LYS A 378 25.24 10.71 -4.15
N VAL A 379 24.74 10.46 -5.36
CA VAL A 379 24.92 11.35 -6.52
C VAL A 379 24.25 12.71 -6.28
N VAL A 380 23.04 12.73 -5.73
CA VAL A 380 22.30 13.96 -5.46
C VAL A 380 22.98 14.83 -4.40
N THR A 381 23.45 14.22 -3.31
CA THR A 381 24.24 14.94 -2.31
C THR A 381 25.46 15.59 -2.94
N ARG A 382 26.20 14.86 -3.79
CA ARG A 382 27.36 15.41 -4.49
C ARG A 382 26.97 16.51 -5.49
N ARG A 383 25.86 16.34 -6.22
CA ARG A 383 25.32 17.33 -7.18
C ARG A 383 24.91 18.63 -6.51
N VAL A 384 24.25 18.54 -5.36
CA VAL A 384 23.83 19.72 -4.60
C VAL A 384 25.04 20.42 -4.00
N LYS A 385 25.96 19.69 -3.36
CA LYS A 385 27.19 20.28 -2.76
C LYS A 385 28.04 21.02 -3.79
N ASN A 386 28.26 20.41 -4.95
CA ASN A 386 29.25 20.91 -5.91
C ASN A 386 28.67 21.92 -6.92
N LYS A 387 27.36 21.81 -7.25
CA LYS A 387 26.73 22.58 -8.33
C LYS A 387 25.44 23.31 -7.91
N GLY A 388 24.99 23.15 -6.67
CA GLY A 388 23.78 23.77 -6.16
C GLY A 388 22.49 23.21 -6.78
N PHE A 389 21.44 24.03 -6.83
CA PHE A 389 20.08 23.60 -7.17
C PHE A 389 19.62 23.97 -8.58
N ARG A 390 20.34 24.88 -9.25
CA ARG A 390 19.98 25.37 -10.59
C ARG A 390 20.44 24.41 -11.67
N ALA A 391 19.73 24.42 -12.80
CA ALA A 391 20.09 23.62 -13.96
C ALA A 391 21.45 24.05 -14.50
N ILE A 392 22.26 23.07 -14.89
CA ILE A 392 23.53 23.28 -15.59
C ILE A 392 23.50 22.58 -16.94
N SER A 393 24.39 22.97 -17.85
CA SER A 393 24.51 22.33 -19.16
C SER A 393 24.70 20.81 -19.03
N GLY A 394 23.95 20.06 -19.84
CA GLY A 394 23.95 18.59 -19.82
C GLY A 394 23.02 17.94 -18.80
N ASP A 395 22.36 18.71 -17.91
CA ASP A 395 21.31 18.16 -17.05
C ASP A 395 20.10 17.67 -17.87
N LEU A 396 19.36 16.72 -17.29
CA LEU A 396 18.20 16.10 -17.93
C LEU A 396 16.90 16.54 -17.25
N ASN A 397 15.82 16.59 -18.03
CA ASN A 397 14.46 16.79 -17.52
C ASN A 397 13.78 15.46 -17.16
N LEU A 398 12.52 15.51 -16.70
CA LEU A 398 11.73 14.32 -16.32
C LEU A 398 11.52 13.32 -17.46
N GLN A 399 11.62 13.74 -18.72
CA GLN A 399 11.54 12.89 -19.91
C GLN A 399 12.89 12.25 -20.28
N GLY A 400 13.95 12.59 -19.54
CA GLY A 400 15.31 12.13 -19.82
C GLY A 400 15.93 12.81 -21.04
N GLU A 401 15.45 14.01 -21.38
CA GLU A 401 15.97 14.85 -22.46
C GLU A 401 16.85 15.94 -21.85
N ALA A 402 17.83 16.42 -22.61
CA ALA A 402 18.68 17.52 -22.16
C ALA A 402 17.84 18.80 -21.95
N ILE A 403 18.00 19.43 -20.80
CA ILE A 403 17.31 20.68 -20.48
C ILE A 403 17.77 21.77 -21.46
N LYS A 404 16.79 22.50 -22.00
CA LYS A 404 17.03 23.65 -22.90
C LYS A 404 16.70 24.97 -22.23
N ASP A 405 15.67 24.98 -21.38
CA ASP A 405 15.27 26.12 -20.58
C ASP A 405 15.66 25.91 -19.10
N PHE A 406 16.73 26.58 -18.68
CA PHE A 406 17.34 26.38 -17.37
C PHE A 406 16.54 27.03 -16.24
N GLU A 407 15.56 27.88 -16.57
CA GLU A 407 14.72 28.58 -15.60
C GLU A 407 13.42 27.81 -15.30
N ASN A 408 12.84 27.18 -16.34
CA ASN A 408 11.51 26.58 -16.23
C ASN A 408 11.49 25.04 -16.22
N GLU A 409 12.53 24.36 -16.69
CA GLU A 409 12.56 22.88 -16.67
C GLU A 409 13.09 22.32 -15.35
N GLU A 410 12.45 21.24 -14.88
CA GLU A 410 12.85 20.55 -13.66
C GLU A 410 14.01 19.59 -13.92
N ILE A 411 15.07 19.68 -13.09
CA ILE A 411 16.21 18.76 -13.12
C ILE A 411 15.76 17.39 -12.62
N ALA A 412 16.05 16.36 -13.41
CA ALA A 412 15.87 14.98 -13.03
C ALA A 412 17.16 14.17 -13.20
N LEU A 413 17.38 13.24 -12.28
CA LEU A 413 18.51 12.32 -12.29
C LEU A 413 17.99 10.89 -12.40
N PRO A 414 18.66 10.04 -13.19
CA PRO A 414 18.17 8.70 -13.45
C PRO A 414 18.40 7.75 -12.26
N LEU A 415 17.47 6.82 -12.05
CA LEU A 415 17.78 5.57 -11.37
C LEU A 415 18.50 4.64 -12.34
N ILE A 416 19.65 4.13 -11.92
CA ILE A 416 20.50 3.25 -12.74
C ILE A 416 19.73 2.02 -13.25
N SER A 417 19.83 1.71 -14.53
CA SER A 417 19.20 0.55 -15.18
C SER A 417 19.99 0.17 -16.44
N GLY A 418 19.65 -0.94 -17.10
CA GLY A 418 20.37 -1.40 -18.30
C GLY A 418 20.34 -0.39 -19.46
N SER A 419 19.22 0.32 -19.65
CA SER A 419 19.03 1.30 -20.74
C SER A 419 18.99 2.75 -20.26
N VAL A 420 19.74 3.07 -19.20
CA VAL A 420 19.67 4.38 -18.56
C VAL A 420 20.25 5.50 -19.45
N LYS A 421 19.62 6.68 -19.43
CA LYS A 421 20.19 7.90 -19.99
C LYS A 421 20.87 8.70 -18.88
N PHE A 422 22.16 8.97 -19.03
CA PHE A 422 22.91 9.81 -18.08
C PHE A 422 22.93 11.27 -18.52
N PRO A 423 23.04 12.23 -17.57
CA PRO A 423 23.38 13.60 -17.89
C PRO A 423 24.67 13.70 -18.70
N ASN A 424 24.75 14.65 -19.63
CA ASN A 424 25.96 14.88 -20.43
C ASN A 424 26.88 15.92 -19.77
N ASN A 425 27.27 15.65 -18.54
CA ASN A 425 28.17 16.46 -17.73
C ASN A 425 28.89 15.59 -16.68
N GLU A 426 29.67 16.19 -15.79
CA GLU A 426 30.44 15.50 -14.74
C GLU A 426 29.59 14.62 -13.80
N VAL A 427 28.27 14.80 -13.74
CA VAL A 427 27.38 13.96 -12.93
C VAL A 427 27.40 12.51 -13.41
N ARG A 428 27.56 12.27 -14.73
CA ARG A 428 27.72 10.92 -15.28
C ARG A 428 28.94 10.22 -14.70
N ASP A 429 30.04 10.95 -14.57
CA ASP A 429 31.31 10.37 -14.11
C ASP A 429 31.20 10.02 -12.62
N TRP A 430 30.43 10.79 -11.83
CA TRP A 430 30.13 10.44 -10.43
C TRP A 430 29.32 9.15 -10.28
N TYR A 431 28.38 8.86 -11.19
CA TYR A 431 27.71 7.56 -11.19
C TYR A 431 28.73 6.44 -11.37
N ALA A 432 29.65 6.57 -12.34
CA ALA A 432 30.67 5.57 -12.61
C ALA A 432 31.64 5.40 -11.42
N GLU A 433 32.12 6.49 -10.83
CA GLU A 433 33.00 6.48 -9.65
C GLU A 433 32.34 5.75 -8.46
N ILE A 434 31.13 6.15 -8.08
CA ILE A 434 30.43 5.57 -6.91
C ILE A 434 30.07 4.10 -7.15
N MET A 435 29.65 3.74 -8.36
CA MET A 435 29.38 2.35 -8.71
C MET A 435 30.67 1.50 -8.66
N ALA A 436 31.80 2.05 -9.10
CA ALA A 436 33.10 1.37 -9.05
C ALA A 436 33.56 1.09 -7.61
N GLU A 437 33.34 2.02 -6.67
CA GLU A 437 33.59 1.80 -5.24
C GLU A 437 32.83 0.59 -4.69
N ASP A 438 31.57 0.44 -5.11
CA ASP A 438 30.72 -0.69 -4.72
C ASP A 438 30.97 -1.95 -5.58
N GLY A 439 31.85 -1.88 -6.59
CA GLY A 439 32.13 -2.95 -7.55
C GLY A 439 30.91 -3.37 -8.39
N ILE A 440 30.07 -2.40 -8.75
CA ILE A 440 28.85 -2.59 -9.56
C ILE A 440 29.05 -1.98 -10.94
N THR A 441 28.45 -2.58 -11.97
CA THR A 441 28.43 -2.05 -13.34
C THR A 441 27.01 -1.96 -13.90
N VAL A 442 26.82 -1.26 -15.01
CA VAL A 442 25.51 -1.10 -15.65
C VAL A 442 24.97 -2.44 -16.15
N GLU A 443 25.85 -3.28 -16.69
CA GLU A 443 25.54 -4.61 -17.24
C GLU A 443 24.99 -5.55 -16.16
N MET A 444 25.37 -5.36 -14.89
CA MET A 444 24.79 -6.13 -13.78
C MET A 444 23.29 -5.84 -13.58
N PHE A 445 22.84 -4.61 -13.86
CA PHE A 445 21.42 -4.28 -13.82
C PHE A 445 20.68 -4.86 -15.03
N GLU A 446 21.25 -4.72 -16.23
CA GLU A 446 20.70 -5.29 -17.47
C GLU A 446 20.49 -6.81 -17.34
N ALA A 447 21.49 -7.51 -16.78
CA ALA A 447 21.45 -8.95 -16.59
C ALA A 447 20.30 -9.43 -15.66
N LEU A 448 19.75 -8.54 -14.82
CA LEU A 448 18.69 -8.87 -13.87
C LEU A 448 17.32 -8.30 -14.26
N GLU A 449 17.22 -7.44 -15.27
CA GLU A 449 16.01 -6.67 -15.61
C GLU A 449 14.76 -7.51 -15.93
N LYS A 450 14.95 -8.71 -16.49
CA LYS A 450 13.83 -9.63 -16.77
C LYS A 450 13.30 -10.26 -15.48
N GLU A 451 14.18 -10.72 -14.61
CA GLU A 451 13.82 -11.46 -13.40
C GLU A 451 13.54 -10.55 -12.18
N TRP A 452 14.14 -9.36 -12.13
CA TRP A 452 13.89 -8.30 -11.16
C TRP A 452 13.25 -7.13 -11.90
N ALA A 453 12.21 -6.52 -11.36
CA ALA A 453 11.50 -5.37 -11.93
C ALA A 453 12.34 -4.09 -11.86
N VAL A 454 13.53 -4.12 -12.45
CA VAL A 454 14.40 -2.96 -12.66
C VAL A 454 13.90 -2.25 -13.92
N SER A 455 13.81 -0.93 -13.89
CA SER A 455 13.44 -0.13 -15.04
C SER A 455 14.07 1.25 -14.92
N GLY A 456 14.33 1.90 -16.05
CA GLY A 456 14.76 3.29 -16.08
C GLY A 456 13.67 4.22 -15.57
N VAL A 457 14.00 5.03 -14.57
CA VAL A 457 13.10 6.04 -14.00
C VAL A 457 13.89 7.34 -13.84
N MET A 458 13.39 8.43 -14.39
CA MET A 458 13.89 9.77 -14.11
C MET A 458 13.24 10.27 -12.83
N ARG A 459 14.06 10.67 -11.85
CA ARG A 459 13.59 11.18 -10.57
C ARG A 459 13.95 12.67 -10.44
N PRO A 460 12.97 13.55 -10.17
CA PRO A 460 13.26 14.97 -10.01
C PRO A 460 14.17 15.20 -8.80
N LEU A 461 15.11 16.13 -8.93
CA LEU A 461 16.05 16.54 -7.90
C LEU A 461 15.33 17.22 -6.72
N ILE A 462 14.37 18.09 -7.03
CA ILE A 462 13.63 18.91 -6.08
C ILE A 462 12.14 18.64 -6.26
N ILE A 463 11.40 18.55 -5.15
CA ILE A 463 9.94 18.50 -5.16
C ILE A 463 9.40 19.75 -4.49
N LYS A 464 8.51 20.44 -5.20
CA LYS A 464 7.69 21.51 -4.61
C LYS A 464 6.37 20.95 -4.10
N PRO A 465 6.06 21.09 -2.80
CA PRO A 465 4.80 20.63 -2.24
C PRO A 465 3.63 21.47 -2.79
N GLN A 466 2.50 20.83 -3.03
CA GLN A 466 1.28 21.51 -3.47
C GLN A 466 0.29 21.68 -2.32
N ASN A 467 -0.53 22.75 -2.37
CA ASN A 467 -1.59 23.03 -1.40
C ASN A 467 -1.11 23.03 0.06
N VAL A 468 0.04 23.66 0.32
CA VAL A 468 0.57 23.80 1.67
C VAL A 468 -0.34 24.71 2.50
N LYS A 469 -0.83 24.20 3.63
CA LYS A 469 -1.58 24.93 4.66
C LYS A 469 -1.03 24.56 6.02
N TYR A 470 -1.16 25.46 6.99
CA TYR A 470 -0.76 25.16 8.36
C TYR A 470 -1.67 25.83 9.38
N LYS A 471 -1.65 25.31 10.61
CA LYS A 471 -2.24 25.93 11.79
C LYS A 471 -1.31 25.68 12.99
N ILE A 472 -0.97 26.74 13.71
CA ILE A 472 -0.22 26.65 14.97
C ILE A 472 -1.23 26.39 16.09
N LEU A 473 -0.90 25.47 16.98
CA LEU A 473 -1.75 25.00 18.07
C LEU A 473 -0.99 25.08 19.39
N THR A 474 -1.68 25.43 20.47
CA THR A 474 -1.25 25.20 21.85
C THR A 474 -2.08 24.07 22.45
N TYR A 475 -1.52 23.29 23.36
CA TYR A 475 -2.22 22.19 24.02
C TYR A 475 -1.60 21.84 25.40
N PRO A 476 -2.38 21.24 26.33
CA PRO A 476 -1.97 21.09 27.73
C PRO A 476 -1.10 19.86 28.01
N GLU A 477 -1.25 18.77 27.25
CA GLU A 477 -0.56 17.50 27.55
C GLU A 477 -0.03 16.81 26.28
N ALA A 478 1.11 16.12 26.38
CA ALA A 478 1.76 15.45 25.25
C ALA A 478 0.81 14.60 24.38
N ARG A 479 -0.19 13.95 25.01
CA ARG A 479 -1.12 13.02 24.38
C ARG A 479 -2.52 13.60 24.08
N THR A 480 -2.75 14.90 24.26
CA THR A 480 -4.00 15.57 23.85
C THR A 480 -4.32 15.24 22.38
N LYS A 481 -5.55 14.83 22.06
CA LYS A 481 -5.95 14.50 20.67
C LYS A 481 -6.14 15.80 19.87
N LEU A 482 -5.16 16.14 19.02
CA LEU A 482 -5.14 17.39 18.24
C LEU A 482 -5.78 17.27 16.84
N GLN A 483 -6.09 16.04 16.43
CA GLN A 483 -6.63 15.74 15.11
C GLN A 483 -7.57 14.54 15.20
N THR A 484 -8.64 14.60 14.41
CA THR A 484 -9.72 13.61 14.37
C THR A 484 -9.22 12.24 13.94
N ASP A 485 -9.62 11.20 14.68
CA ASP A 485 -9.41 9.80 14.31
C ASP A 485 -10.64 9.19 13.60
N PHE A 486 -10.69 7.86 13.43
CA PHE A 486 -11.80 7.17 12.76
C PHE A 486 -13.14 7.24 13.48
N GLU A 487 -13.12 7.48 14.79
CA GLU A 487 -14.30 7.58 15.64
C GLU A 487 -14.81 9.02 15.74
N GLY A 488 -14.01 10.00 15.29
CA GLY A 488 -14.36 11.41 15.36
C GLY A 488 -13.77 12.15 16.54
N ASP A 489 -12.98 11.47 17.37
CA ASP A 489 -12.51 12.04 18.62
C ASP A 489 -11.44 13.09 18.36
N VAL A 490 -11.66 14.28 18.90
CA VAL A 490 -10.70 15.37 18.97
C VAL A 490 -11.00 16.17 20.23
N ASP A 491 -9.96 16.60 20.94
CA ASP A 491 -10.10 17.34 22.19
C ASP A 491 -10.16 18.85 21.89
N LEU A 492 -11.31 19.29 21.36
CA LEU A 492 -11.50 20.68 20.93
C LEU A 492 -11.45 21.68 22.09
N GLU A 493 -11.79 21.26 23.31
CA GLU A 493 -11.79 22.12 24.49
C GLU A 493 -10.38 22.43 24.97
N SER A 494 -9.46 21.45 24.88
CA SER A 494 -8.07 21.61 25.29
C SER A 494 -7.19 22.30 24.25
N ILE A 495 -7.54 22.26 22.97
CA ILE A 495 -6.77 22.95 21.92
C ILE A 495 -6.88 24.46 22.12
N GLY A 496 -5.73 25.13 22.25
CA GLY A 496 -5.63 26.56 22.57
C GLY A 496 -5.19 26.84 24.01
N THR A 497 -5.10 25.80 24.85
CA THR A 497 -4.70 25.89 26.26
C THR A 497 -3.33 25.27 26.50
N GLY A 498 -2.65 25.63 27.59
CA GLY A 498 -1.37 25.02 27.99
C GLY A 498 -0.14 25.49 27.21
N ASP A 499 1.01 24.91 27.57
CA ASP A 499 2.34 25.41 27.17
C ASP A 499 3.00 24.60 26.05
N PHE A 500 2.43 23.47 25.64
CA PHE A 500 2.98 22.74 24.50
C PHE A 500 2.55 23.38 23.19
N HIS A 501 3.49 23.48 22.25
CA HIS A 501 3.24 23.99 20.92
C HIS A 501 3.26 22.87 19.87
N ALA A 502 2.32 22.93 18.93
CA ALA A 502 2.26 22.04 17.79
C ALA A 502 2.01 22.81 16.49
N VAL A 503 2.40 22.22 15.37
CA VAL A 503 2.04 22.70 14.03
C VAL A 503 1.30 21.61 13.29
N ALA A 504 0.04 21.90 12.93
CA ALA A 504 -0.73 21.08 12.00
C ALA A 504 -0.39 21.50 10.57
N LEU A 505 0.21 20.61 9.79
CA LEU A 505 0.62 20.83 8.40
C LEU A 505 -0.23 20.00 7.45
N GLU A 506 -0.77 20.63 6.41
CA GLU A 506 -1.40 19.95 5.27
C GLU A 506 -0.61 20.27 4.00
N PHE A 507 -0.24 19.25 3.22
CA PHE A 507 0.44 19.44 1.94
C PHE A 507 0.31 18.20 1.06
N SER A 508 0.61 18.35 -0.23
CA SER A 508 0.60 17.25 -1.19
C SER A 508 1.92 17.04 -1.86
N LEU A 509 2.27 15.76 -2.00
CA LEU A 509 3.46 15.31 -2.70
C LEU A 509 3.09 14.30 -3.79
N PRO A 510 3.78 14.34 -4.95
CA PRO A 510 3.61 13.34 -5.98
C PRO A 510 4.12 11.97 -5.52
N SER A 511 3.72 10.93 -6.24
CA SER A 511 4.17 9.55 -6.00
C SER A 511 5.70 9.46 -6.05
N GLY A 512 6.26 8.56 -5.23
CA GLY A 512 7.71 8.43 -5.08
C GLY A 512 8.38 9.48 -4.18
N SER A 513 7.63 10.44 -3.61
CA SER A 513 8.14 11.40 -2.62
C SER A 513 7.89 10.93 -1.18
N TYR A 514 8.71 11.39 -0.24
CA TYR A 514 8.65 10.97 1.17
C TYR A 514 8.29 12.15 2.07
N ALA A 515 7.16 12.04 2.80
CA ALA A 515 6.76 13.08 3.75
C ALA A 515 7.79 13.32 4.85
N THR A 516 8.50 12.28 5.31
CA THR A 516 9.59 12.44 6.29
C THR A 516 10.73 13.32 5.77
N ILE A 517 11.02 13.29 4.47
CA ILE A 517 12.06 14.16 3.87
C ILE A 517 11.54 15.59 3.71
N ALA A 518 10.27 15.77 3.38
CA ALA A 518 9.63 17.08 3.39
C ALA A 518 9.65 17.72 4.80
N LEU A 519 9.30 16.95 5.84
CA LEU A 519 9.35 17.40 7.23
C LEU A 519 10.78 17.64 7.71
N ARG A 520 11.74 16.83 7.26
CA ARG A 520 13.17 17.05 7.51
C ARG A 520 13.59 18.43 7.01
N GLU A 521 13.18 18.85 5.81
CA GLU A 521 13.52 20.20 5.31
C GLU A 521 13.03 21.32 6.24
N ILE A 522 11.79 21.20 6.74
CA ILE A 522 11.20 22.18 7.66
C ILE A 522 11.93 22.19 9.01
N THR A 523 12.10 21.01 9.60
CA THR A 523 12.51 20.86 11.00
C THR A 523 14.02 20.77 11.20
N ARG A 524 14.75 20.31 10.18
CA ARG A 524 16.16 19.92 10.23
C ARG A 524 16.51 18.80 11.21
N CYS A 525 15.52 18.08 11.72
CA CYS A 525 15.76 16.92 12.56
C CYS A 525 15.92 15.64 11.74
N ASP A 526 16.74 14.70 12.23
CA ASP A 526 16.80 13.33 11.69
C ASP A 526 15.42 12.67 11.87
N MET A 527 14.75 12.38 10.75
CA MET A 527 13.40 11.80 10.71
C MET A 527 13.42 10.27 10.68
N SER A 528 14.56 9.64 10.97
CA SER A 528 14.68 8.20 11.05
C SER A 528 13.96 7.63 12.27
N LYS A 529 13.62 6.34 12.16
CA LYS A 529 12.94 5.62 13.23
C LYS A 529 13.75 5.58 14.54
N LEU A 530 15.08 5.53 14.49
CA LEU A 530 15.91 5.54 15.70
C LEU A 530 15.86 6.89 16.38
N ALA A 531 16.01 7.97 15.61
CA ALA A 531 15.92 9.33 16.13
C ALA A 531 14.54 9.57 16.76
N GLN A 532 13.46 9.12 16.13
CA GLN A 532 12.12 9.19 16.70
C GLN A 532 11.96 8.39 18.00
N ILE A 533 12.58 7.20 18.09
CA ILE A 533 12.57 6.39 19.33
C ILE A 533 13.41 7.05 20.43
N SER A 534 14.57 7.63 20.11
CA SER A 534 15.42 8.29 21.09
C SER A 534 14.78 9.58 21.62
N MET A 535 14.16 10.39 20.75
CA MET A 535 13.43 11.59 21.14
C MET A 535 12.28 11.27 22.11
N ALA A 536 11.49 10.23 21.82
CA ALA A 536 10.41 9.77 22.71
C ALA A 536 10.89 9.17 24.04
N ARG A 537 12.16 8.74 24.13
CA ARG A 537 12.76 8.22 25.38
C ARG A 537 13.39 9.34 26.21
N CYS A 538 14.04 10.31 25.58
CA CYS A 538 14.62 11.46 26.27
C CYS A 538 13.56 12.30 26.98
N GLU A 539 12.33 12.37 26.45
CA GLU A 539 11.21 13.06 27.13
C GLU A 539 10.86 12.43 28.49
N LYS A 540 11.02 11.11 28.68
CA LYS A 540 10.77 10.47 29.98
C LYS A 540 11.76 10.93 31.05
N ASP A 541 13.03 11.07 30.68
CA ASP A 541 14.07 11.52 31.60
C ASP A 541 13.88 13.00 31.98
N PHE A 542 13.33 13.83 31.08
CA PHE A 542 12.98 15.23 31.39
C PHE A 542 11.75 15.35 32.29
N THR A 543 10.75 14.49 32.14
CA THR A 543 9.55 14.49 33.01
C THR A 543 9.78 13.89 34.40
N GLU A 544 10.84 13.09 34.59
CA GLU A 544 11.23 12.56 35.91
C GLU A 544 12.21 13.48 36.67
N SER A 545 12.71 14.54 36.04
CA SER A 545 13.66 15.50 36.63
C SER A 545 13.09 16.90 36.93
N ILE A 546 11.76 17.06 37.00
CA ILE A 546 11.09 18.31 37.43
C ILE A 546 10.17 18.03 38.61
#